data_AF-A0A954BLZ4-F1
#
_entry.id   AF-A0A954BLZ4-F1
#
_cell.length_a   1.000
_cell.length_b   1.000
_cell.length_c   1.000
_cell.angle_alpha   90.00
_cell.angle_beta   90.00
_cell.angle_gamma   90.00
#
_symmetry.space_group_name_H-M   'P 1'
#
loop_
_entity.id
_entity.type
_entity.pdbx_description
1 polymer ?
#
loop_
_entity_poly.entity_id
_entity_poly.type
_entity_poly.pdbx_seq_one_letter_code
_entity_poly.pdbx_strand_id
1 'polypeptide(L)'
;MHMDDRFFEQAFRTVGDGLLRVVARANLHLKPETLTKSLKRRCLADLRQLSVILRRLIFLMALAIELAPARPRAAKPAARPDGVEDVTASFGPQTGLFGLAPRLSGPLPDCFRTCSGLRPGGPVAAAPLIARWIALHRVLQDPAAHARRLAR
;
A
#
# COMPACT_ATOMS: atom_id res chain seq x y z
N MET A 1 -15.29 26.81 -11.03
CA MET A 1 -13.91 26.35 -11.29
C MET A 1 -14.01 25.02 -12.03
N HIS A 2 -14.04 25.04 -13.38
CA HIS A 2 -14.09 23.83 -14.20
C HIS A 2 -12.71 23.19 -14.19
N MET A 3 -12.41 22.35 -13.21
CA MET A 3 -11.20 21.54 -13.24
C MET A 3 -11.43 20.46 -14.32
N ASP A 4 -10.88 20.71 -15.49
CA ASP A 4 -11.28 20.12 -16.78
C ASP A 4 -11.33 18.59 -16.78
N ASP A 5 -12.45 18.00 -17.22
CA ASP A 5 -12.60 16.57 -17.46
C ASP A 5 -11.46 16.00 -18.33
N ARG A 6 -10.95 16.81 -19.27
CA ARG A 6 -9.80 16.47 -20.12
C ARG A 6 -8.51 16.22 -19.35
N PHE A 7 -8.28 16.94 -18.24
CA PHE A 7 -7.12 16.71 -17.38
C PHE A 7 -7.19 15.33 -16.74
N PHE A 8 -8.32 14.98 -16.14
CA PHE A 8 -8.50 13.68 -15.49
C PHE A 8 -8.47 12.54 -16.51
N GLU A 9 -9.14 12.70 -17.64
CA GLU A 9 -9.10 11.72 -18.74
C GLU A 9 -7.67 11.45 -19.19
N GLN A 10 -6.91 12.50 -19.49
CA GLN A 10 -5.51 12.36 -19.93
C GLN A 10 -4.61 11.79 -18.83
N ALA A 11 -4.82 12.19 -17.58
CA ALA A 11 -4.05 11.69 -16.44
C ALA A 11 -4.29 10.19 -16.19
N PHE A 12 -5.56 9.75 -16.19
CA PHE A 12 -5.91 8.34 -16.04
C PHE A 12 -5.43 7.51 -17.24
N ARG A 13 -5.53 8.04 -18.47
CA ARG A 13 -4.95 7.40 -19.66
C ARG A 13 -3.45 7.20 -19.52
N THR A 14 -2.72 8.22 -19.06
CA THR A 14 -1.27 8.15 -18.83
C THR A 14 -0.91 7.11 -17.77
N VAL A 15 -1.69 7.01 -16.68
CA VAL A 15 -1.51 5.97 -15.65
C VAL A 15 -1.79 4.57 -16.24
N GLY A 16 -2.83 4.43 -17.07
CA GLY A 16 -3.16 3.20 -17.78
C GLY A 16 -2.03 2.74 -18.70
N ASP A 17 -1.47 3.63 -19.50
CA ASP A 17 -0.32 3.35 -20.37
C ASP A 17 0.90 2.94 -19.55
N GLY A 18 1.15 3.60 -18.42
CA GLY A 18 2.20 3.22 -17.48
C GLY A 18 2.00 1.80 -16.94
N LEU A 19 0.76 1.44 -16.62
CA LEU A 19 0.42 0.10 -16.15
C LEU A 19 0.65 -0.96 -17.25
N LEU A 20 0.26 -0.67 -18.49
CA LEU A 20 0.51 -1.52 -19.66
C LEU A 20 2.01 -1.73 -19.92
N ARG A 21 2.83 -0.68 -19.74
CA ARG A 21 4.30 -0.81 -19.86
C ARG A 21 4.88 -1.78 -18.83
N VAL A 22 4.35 -1.81 -17.60
CA VAL A 22 4.78 -2.78 -16.58
C VAL A 22 4.37 -4.19 -16.96
N VAL A 23 3.14 -4.37 -17.46
CA VAL A 23 2.63 -5.66 -17.95
C VAL A 23 3.48 -6.20 -19.09
N ALA A 24 3.80 -5.36 -20.07
CA ALA A 24 4.64 -5.73 -21.21
C ALA A 24 6.06 -6.08 -20.76
N ARG A 25 6.69 -5.25 -19.91
CA ARG A 25 8.06 -5.45 -19.43
C ARG A 25 8.26 -6.79 -18.73
N ALA A 26 7.29 -7.23 -17.94
CA ALA A 26 7.37 -8.51 -17.21
C ALA A 26 6.56 -9.64 -17.88
N ASN A 27 6.09 -9.44 -19.11
CA ASN A 27 5.23 -10.37 -19.85
C ASN A 27 4.07 -10.92 -19.00
N LEU A 28 3.47 -10.08 -18.14
CA LEU A 28 2.45 -10.54 -17.18
C LEU A 28 1.19 -11.08 -17.86
N HIS A 29 0.95 -10.69 -19.11
CA HIS A 29 -0.14 -11.21 -19.94
C HIS A 29 0.01 -12.72 -20.22
N LEU A 30 1.24 -13.25 -20.21
CA LEU A 30 1.52 -14.69 -20.33
C LEU A 30 1.39 -15.46 -19.01
N LYS A 31 1.02 -14.76 -17.92
CA LYS A 31 0.92 -15.33 -16.55
C LYS A 31 2.16 -16.14 -16.14
N PRO A 32 3.36 -15.52 -16.14
CA PRO A 32 4.57 -16.22 -15.73
C PRO A 32 4.45 -16.67 -14.27
N GLU A 33 4.93 -17.88 -13.95
CA GLU A 33 4.96 -18.37 -12.57
C GLU A 33 6.08 -17.68 -11.76
N THR A 34 7.23 -17.47 -12.41
CA THR A 34 8.44 -16.91 -11.78
C THR A 34 9.04 -15.77 -12.61
N LEU A 35 9.73 -14.87 -11.93
CA LEU A 35 10.47 -13.74 -12.50
C LEU A 35 11.83 -13.62 -11.83
N THR A 36 12.79 -12.99 -12.50
CA THR A 36 14.04 -12.63 -11.83
C THR A 36 13.79 -11.61 -10.71
N LYS A 37 14.55 -11.71 -9.62
CA LYS A 37 14.41 -10.83 -8.45
C LYS A 37 14.51 -9.34 -8.82
N SER A 38 15.46 -9.00 -9.69
CA SER A 38 15.71 -7.62 -10.16
C SER A 38 14.53 -7.09 -10.97
N LEU A 39 13.99 -7.88 -11.89
CA LEU A 39 12.82 -7.50 -12.69
C LEU A 39 11.60 -7.28 -11.81
N LYS A 40 11.30 -8.22 -10.91
CA LYS A 40 10.19 -8.08 -9.94
C LYS A 40 10.34 -6.81 -9.10
N ARG A 41 11.54 -6.53 -8.57
CA ARG A 41 11.81 -5.31 -7.78
C ARG A 41 11.55 -4.05 -8.60
N ARG A 42 12.00 -4.01 -9.86
CA ARG A 42 11.78 -2.85 -10.73
C ARG A 42 10.29 -2.64 -11.01
N CYS A 43 9.58 -3.68 -11.43
CA CYS A 43 8.13 -3.60 -11.67
C CYS A 43 7.35 -3.20 -10.42
N LEU A 44 7.72 -3.70 -9.23
CA LEU A 44 7.09 -3.27 -7.98
C LEU A 44 7.34 -1.79 -7.65
N ALA A 45 8.53 -1.27 -7.95
CA ALA A 45 8.82 0.15 -7.79
C ALA A 45 7.97 1.00 -8.74
N ASP A 46 7.87 0.59 -10.01
CA ASP A 46 7.05 1.27 -11.01
C ASP A 46 5.55 1.25 -10.59
N LEU A 47 5.01 0.10 -10.18
CA LEU A 47 3.64 0.00 -9.66
C LEU A 47 3.42 0.83 -8.39
N ARG A 48 4.43 0.96 -7.52
CA ARG A 48 4.35 1.80 -6.33
C ARG A 48 4.23 3.27 -6.72
N GLN A 49 5.05 3.74 -7.66
CA GLN A 49 4.97 5.10 -8.16
C GLN A 49 3.59 5.38 -8.80
N LEU A 50 3.12 4.49 -9.67
CA LEU A 50 1.78 4.60 -10.28
C LEU A 50 0.68 4.63 -9.22
N SER A 51 0.79 3.82 -8.16
CA SER A 51 -0.19 3.82 -7.07
C SER A 51 -0.25 5.15 -6.31
N VAL A 52 0.88 5.84 -6.17
CA VAL A 52 0.93 7.17 -5.54
C VAL A 52 0.25 8.20 -6.43
N ILE A 53 0.54 8.19 -7.73
CA ILE A 53 -0.09 9.10 -8.70
C ILE A 53 -1.60 8.86 -8.73
N LEU A 54 -2.04 7.61 -8.87
CA LEU A 54 -3.45 7.25 -8.91
C LEU A 54 -4.20 7.70 -7.65
N ARG A 55 -3.61 7.52 -6.46
CA ARG A 55 -4.22 8.01 -5.21
C ARG A 55 -4.36 9.53 -5.19
N ARG A 56 -3.36 10.27 -5.68
CA ARG A 56 -3.42 11.73 -5.77
C ARG A 56 -4.50 12.19 -6.75
N LEU A 57 -4.64 11.53 -7.89
CA LEU A 57 -5.70 11.84 -8.86
C LEU A 57 -7.09 11.62 -8.26
N ILE A 58 -7.30 10.48 -7.57
CA ILE A 58 -8.57 10.20 -6.88
C ILE A 58 -8.85 11.23 -5.80
N PHE A 59 -7.83 11.65 -5.04
CA PHE A 59 -7.96 12.68 -4.03
C PHE A 59 -8.36 14.04 -4.63
N LEU A 60 -7.70 14.47 -5.71
CA LEU A 60 -8.07 15.71 -6.42
C LEU A 60 -9.49 15.64 -6.96
N MET A 61 -9.87 14.50 -7.54
CA MET A 61 -11.25 14.29 -8.01
C MET A 61 -12.26 14.34 -6.86
N ALA A 62 -11.92 13.79 -5.69
CA ALA A 62 -12.77 13.82 -4.51
C ALA A 62 -12.98 15.24 -3.97
N LEU A 63 -11.93 16.07 -3.97
CA LEU A 63 -12.02 17.48 -3.57
C LEU A 63 -12.93 18.30 -4.50
N ALA A 64 -13.06 17.90 -5.76
CA ALA A 64 -13.94 18.57 -6.72
C ALA A 64 -15.42 18.15 -6.58
N ILE A 65 -15.75 17.15 -5.76
CA ILE A 65 -17.14 16.69 -5.58
C ILE A 65 -17.83 17.57 -4.53
N GLU A 66 -18.87 18.28 -4.95
CA GLU A 66 -19.80 18.92 -4.01
C GLU A 66 -20.74 17.85 -3.41
N LEU A 67 -20.58 17.54 -2.12
CA LEU A 67 -21.47 16.65 -1.41
C LEU A 67 -22.55 17.44 -0.68
N ALA A 68 -23.79 16.95 -0.77
CA ALA A 68 -24.84 17.36 0.15
C ALA A 68 -24.41 17.09 1.61
N PRO A 69 -24.79 17.94 2.58
CA PRO A 69 -24.36 17.81 3.96
C PRO A 69 -24.61 16.40 4.49
N ALA A 70 -23.56 15.78 5.04
CA ALA A 70 -23.61 14.41 5.50
C ALA A 70 -24.66 14.26 6.61
N ARG A 71 -25.64 13.36 6.40
CA ARG A 71 -26.63 13.03 7.43
C ARG A 71 -25.89 12.37 8.61
N PRO A 72 -26.04 12.85 9.85
CA PRO A 72 -25.31 12.29 10.98
C PRO A 72 -25.61 10.80 11.11
N ARG A 73 -24.55 9.99 11.11
CA ARG A 73 -24.65 8.55 11.29
C ARG A 73 -25.09 8.31 12.73
N ALA A 74 -26.28 7.73 12.93
CA ALA A 74 -26.74 7.31 14.25
C ALA A 74 -25.67 6.42 14.89
N ALA A 75 -25.22 6.81 16.09
CA ALA A 75 -24.24 6.05 16.85
C ALA A 75 -24.76 4.62 17.04
N LYS A 76 -23.97 3.63 16.62
CA LYS A 76 -24.28 2.23 16.94
C LYS A 76 -24.06 2.08 18.45
N PRO A 77 -25.07 1.68 19.24
CA PRO A 77 -24.84 1.43 20.66
C PRO A 77 -23.75 0.36 20.79
N ALA A 78 -22.75 0.65 21.61
CA ALA A 78 -21.72 -0.32 21.95
C ALA A 78 -22.43 -1.50 22.63
N ALA A 79 -22.41 -2.68 22.02
CA ALA A 79 -22.82 -3.90 22.69
C ALA A 79 -21.79 -4.16 23.79
N ARG A 80 -22.14 -3.80 25.02
CA ARG A 80 -21.39 -4.18 26.22
C ARG A 80 -21.59 -5.68 26.40
N PRO A 81 -20.54 -6.53 26.38
CA PRO A 81 -20.69 -7.90 26.82
C PRO A 81 -20.97 -7.90 28.32
N ASP A 82 -22.08 -8.50 28.73
CA ASP A 82 -22.36 -8.74 30.15
C ASP A 82 -21.31 -9.71 30.71
N GLY A 83 -20.61 -9.28 31.77
CA GLY A 83 -19.72 -10.15 32.55
C GLY A 83 -18.22 -9.85 32.52
N VAL A 84 -17.75 -8.70 32.01
CA VAL A 84 -16.32 -8.33 32.10
C VAL A 84 -16.08 -7.49 33.35
N GLU A 85 -15.51 -8.12 34.38
CA GLU A 85 -14.88 -7.44 35.51
C GLU A 85 -13.61 -6.72 35.05
N ASP A 86 -13.41 -5.52 35.58
CA ASP A 86 -12.24 -4.68 35.31
C ASP A 86 -11.05 -5.21 36.12
N VAL A 87 -10.26 -6.12 35.54
CA VAL A 87 -9.07 -6.75 36.17
C VAL A 87 -7.85 -5.80 36.17
N THR A 88 -8.06 -4.50 35.94
CA THR A 88 -7.00 -3.48 35.97
C THR A 88 -6.35 -3.32 37.36
N ALA A 89 -6.94 -3.88 38.41
CA ALA A 89 -6.36 -3.93 39.76
C ALA A 89 -5.39 -5.11 40.01
N SER A 90 -5.30 -6.11 39.13
CA SER A 90 -4.49 -7.32 39.39
C SER A 90 -3.03 -7.23 38.93
N PHE A 91 -2.61 -6.10 38.36
CA PHE A 91 -1.20 -5.87 38.04
C PHE A 91 -0.51 -5.19 39.23
N GLY A 92 0.12 -6.00 40.09
CA GLY A 92 0.99 -5.51 41.16
C GLY A 92 2.17 -4.67 40.62
N PRO A 93 2.87 -3.92 41.48
CA PRO A 93 3.92 -3.01 41.06
C PRO A 93 5.07 -3.78 40.40
N GLN A 94 5.30 -3.51 39.11
CA GLN A 94 6.42 -4.07 38.37
C GLN A 94 7.71 -3.33 38.77
N THR A 95 8.39 -3.81 39.80
CA THR A 95 9.76 -3.41 40.14
C THR A 95 10.75 -4.10 39.18
N GLY A 96 10.73 -3.67 37.92
CA GLY A 96 11.78 -3.99 36.95
C GLY A 96 12.52 -2.70 36.60
N LEU A 97 13.76 -2.54 37.08
CA LEU A 97 14.62 -1.45 36.61
C LEU A 97 14.81 -1.59 35.09
N PHE A 98 14.27 -0.64 34.33
CA PHE A 98 14.61 -0.48 32.92
C PHE A 98 16.07 -0.04 32.81
N GLY A 99 16.97 -0.98 32.60
CA GLY A 99 18.38 -0.70 32.27
C GLY A 99 18.47 -0.09 30.87
N LEU A 100 18.47 1.24 30.78
CA LEU A 100 18.63 2.00 29.53
C LEU A 100 20.10 2.19 29.10
N ALA A 101 21.00 1.30 29.52
CA ALA A 101 22.40 1.36 29.10
C ALA A 101 22.55 0.68 27.72
N PRO A 102 23.06 1.37 26.69
CA PRO A 102 23.40 0.72 25.43
C PRO A 102 24.48 -0.33 25.68
N ARG A 103 24.28 -1.55 25.17
CA ARG A 103 25.34 -2.57 25.19
C ARG A 103 26.50 -2.06 24.34
N LEU A 104 27.70 -2.02 24.91
CA LEU A 104 28.94 -1.72 24.18
C LEU A 104 29.00 -2.61 22.93
N SER A 105 29.06 -1.99 21.75
CA SER A 105 29.10 -2.71 20.48
C SER A 105 30.36 -3.56 20.43
N GLY A 106 30.19 -4.88 20.40
CA GLY A 106 31.27 -5.81 20.14
C GLY A 106 31.80 -5.70 18.71
N PRO A 107 32.84 -6.50 18.35
CA PRO A 107 33.40 -6.57 17.01
C PRO A 107 32.30 -6.80 15.97
N LEU A 108 32.41 -6.13 14.82
CA LEU A 108 31.45 -6.23 13.73
C LEU A 108 31.27 -7.72 13.36
N PRO A 109 30.04 -8.28 13.45
CA PRO A 109 29.84 -9.71 13.21
C PRO A 109 30.20 -10.08 11.76
N ASP A 110 30.72 -11.29 11.56
CA ASP A 110 31.26 -11.77 10.27
C ASP A 110 30.23 -11.74 9.12
N CYS A 111 28.93 -11.67 9.44
CA CYS A 111 27.86 -11.45 8.46
C CYS A 111 28.01 -10.14 7.67
N PHE A 112 28.70 -9.13 8.23
CA PHE A 112 29.02 -7.89 7.52
C PHE A 112 30.24 -8.03 6.59
N ARG A 113 31.17 -8.96 6.87
CA ARG A 113 32.31 -9.25 5.97
C ARG A 113 31.89 -10.00 4.71
N THR A 114 30.79 -10.75 4.80
CA THR A 114 30.23 -11.52 3.67
C THR A 114 29.29 -10.72 2.77
N CYS A 115 29.13 -9.41 2.99
CA CYS A 115 28.32 -8.55 2.11
C CYS A 115 28.90 -8.38 0.69
N SER A 116 30.10 -8.91 0.41
CA SER A 116 30.70 -8.97 -0.93
C SER A 116 30.22 -10.19 -1.73
N GLY A 117 28.91 -10.32 -1.91
CA GLY A 117 28.35 -11.35 -2.78
C GLY A 117 26.86 -11.17 -2.95
N LEU A 118 26.46 -10.49 -4.04
CA LEU A 118 25.12 -10.67 -4.57
C LEU A 118 24.95 -12.17 -4.85
N ARG A 119 24.37 -12.93 -3.91
CA ARG A 119 23.86 -14.26 -4.24
C ARG A 119 22.93 -14.06 -5.44
N PRO A 120 23.15 -14.76 -6.57
CA PRO A 120 22.19 -14.71 -7.67
C PRO A 120 20.84 -15.12 -7.09
N GLY A 121 19.93 -14.14 -7.01
CA GLY A 121 18.61 -14.37 -6.47
C GLY A 121 17.89 -15.28 -7.45
N GLY A 122 17.56 -16.50 -7.00
CA GLY A 122 16.82 -17.45 -7.81
C GLY A 122 15.46 -16.89 -8.29
N PRO A 123 14.77 -17.61 -9.18
CA PRO A 123 13.45 -17.23 -9.65
C PRO A 123 12.50 -16.96 -8.48
N VAL A 124 11.80 -15.82 -8.53
CA VAL A 124 10.86 -15.39 -7.49
C VAL A 124 9.45 -15.45 -8.03
N ALA A 125 8.49 -15.91 -7.22
CA ALA A 125 7.08 -15.96 -7.59
C ALA A 125 6.56 -14.61 -8.13
N ALA A 126 5.91 -14.66 -9.30
CA ALA A 126 5.31 -13.50 -9.96
C ALA A 126 3.93 -13.13 -9.39
N ALA A 127 3.25 -14.07 -8.74
CA ALA A 127 1.87 -13.90 -8.25
C ALA A 127 1.63 -12.60 -7.45
N PRO A 128 2.50 -12.15 -6.52
CA PRO A 128 2.29 -10.90 -5.80
C PRO A 128 2.32 -9.65 -6.70
N LEU A 129 3.10 -9.68 -7.78
CA LEU A 129 3.18 -8.59 -8.74
C LEU A 129 1.88 -8.53 -9.57
N ILE A 130 1.41 -9.69 -10.04
CA ILE A 130 0.15 -9.82 -10.79
C ILE A 130 -1.04 -9.35 -9.93
N ALA A 131 -1.12 -9.80 -8.68
CA ALA A 131 -2.18 -9.39 -7.75
C ALA A 131 -2.20 -7.86 -7.56
N ARG A 132 -1.02 -7.23 -7.43
CA ARG A 132 -0.92 -5.77 -7.28
C ARG A 132 -1.32 -5.03 -8.56
N TRP A 133 -0.97 -5.57 -9.72
CA TRP A 133 -1.41 -5.04 -11.01
C TRP A 133 -2.94 -5.09 -11.13
N ILE A 134 -3.57 -6.24 -10.85
CA ILE A 134 -5.04 -6.40 -10.88
C ILE A 134 -5.71 -5.40 -9.95
N ALA A 135 -5.19 -5.23 -8.73
CA ALA A 135 -5.73 -4.26 -7.78
C ALA A 135 -5.69 -2.82 -8.32
N LEU A 136 -4.57 -2.38 -8.91
CA LEU A 136 -4.47 -1.05 -9.51
C LEU A 136 -5.38 -0.89 -10.73
N HIS A 137 -5.47 -1.92 -11.58
CA HIS A 137 -6.36 -1.91 -12.73
C HIS A 137 -7.82 -1.77 -12.30
N ARG A 138 -8.27 -2.48 -11.26
CA ARG A 138 -9.64 -2.35 -10.73
C ARG A 138 -9.96 -0.93 -10.26
N VAL A 139 -8.99 -0.26 -9.64
CA VAL A 139 -9.18 1.15 -9.22
C VAL A 139 -9.31 2.06 -10.43
N LEU A 140 -8.53 1.81 -11.49
CA LEU A 140 -8.56 2.59 -12.72
C LEU A 140 -9.86 2.42 -13.52
N GLN A 141 -10.54 1.27 -13.40
CA GLN A 141 -11.81 1.00 -14.09
C GLN A 141 -12.98 1.85 -13.59
N ASP A 142 -12.99 2.21 -12.30
CA ASP A 142 -14.02 3.08 -11.72
C ASP A 142 -13.40 4.06 -10.69
N PRO A 143 -12.66 5.07 -11.16
CA PRO A 143 -11.99 6.00 -10.26
C PRO A 143 -13.01 6.93 -9.59
N ALA A 144 -14.14 7.23 -10.25
CA ALA A 144 -15.20 8.11 -9.74
C ALA A 144 -15.86 7.54 -8.48
N ALA A 145 -16.18 6.23 -8.43
CA ALA A 145 -16.71 5.64 -7.21
C ALA A 145 -15.71 5.67 -6.05
N HIS A 146 -14.41 5.53 -6.33
CA HIS A 146 -13.39 5.66 -5.30
C HIS A 146 -13.31 7.09 -4.75
N ALA A 147 -13.41 8.11 -5.61
CA ALA A 147 -13.45 9.50 -5.17
C ALA A 147 -14.71 9.81 -4.35
N ARG A 148 -15.89 9.36 -4.78
CA ARG A 148 -17.14 9.53 -4.00
C ARG A 148 -17.08 8.86 -2.63
N ARG A 149 -16.44 7.69 -2.53
CA ARG A 149 -16.22 7.03 -1.22
C ARG A 149 -15.25 7.80 -0.33
N LEU A 150 -14.26 8.46 -0.92
CA LEU A 150 -13.27 9.25 -0.19
C LEU A 150 -13.81 10.59 0.27
N ALA A 151 -14.72 11.20 -0.49
CA ALA A 151 -15.33 12.48 -0.17
C ALA A 151 -16.41 12.41 0.93
N ARG A 152 -16.87 11.20 1.27
CA ARG A 152 -17.86 10.92 2.33
C ARG A 152 -17.17 10.64 3.67
#